data_AF-A0A9W7ZV05-F1
#
_entry.id   AF-A0A9W7ZV05-F1
#
_cell.length_a   1.000
_cell.length_b   1.000
_cell.length_c   1.000
_cell.angle_alpha   90.00
_cell.angle_beta   90.00
_cell.angle_gamma   90.00
#
_symmetry.space_group_name_H-M   'P 1'
#
loop_
_entity.id
_entity.type
_entity.pdbx_description
1 polymer ?
#
loop_
_entity_poly.entity_id
_entity_poly.type
_entity_poly.pdbx_seq_one_letter_code
_entity_poly.pdbx_strand_id
1 'polypeptide(L)' 'TLQGNLDPSTLYGPHATIRERTRQMLTRFAAHDGQGQGHIANLGHGMYPDHDPEALREYMASVHDISTELRGRPQ' A
#
# COMPACT_ATOMS: atom_id res chain seq x y z
N THR A 1 -15.07 7.98 -0.45
CA THR A 1 -14.01 7.00 -0.13
C THR A 1 -13.44 6.44 -1.41
N LEU A 2 -12.12 6.44 -1.57
CA LEU A 2 -11.40 5.91 -2.75
C LEU A 2 -10.69 4.61 -2.36
N GLN A 3 -10.69 3.61 -3.24
CA GLN A 3 -10.07 2.30 -2.99
C GLN A 3 -9.03 1.99 -4.07
N GLY A 4 -7.92 1.34 -3.70
CA GLY A 4 -6.87 0.91 -4.64
C GLY A 4 -5.53 1.62 -4.40
N ASN A 5 -4.61 1.65 -5.36
CA ASN A 5 -4.64 1.02 -6.69
C ASN A 5 -3.30 0.32 -7.03
N LEU A 6 -2.65 -0.31 -6.04
CA LEU A 6 -1.36 -0.96 -6.26
C LEU A 6 -1.50 -2.04 -7.34
N ASP A 7 -0.59 -2.03 -8.31
CA ASP A 7 -0.57 -3.06 -9.35
C ASP A 7 -0.20 -4.42 -8.72
N PRO A 8 -1.00 -5.50 -8.90
CA PRO A 8 -0.71 -6.80 -8.30
C PRO A 8 0.64 -7.40 -8.72
N SER A 9 1.17 -7.06 -9.89
CA SER A 9 2.50 -7.52 -10.34
C SER A 9 3.62 -7.06 -9.40
N THR A 10 3.39 -5.99 -8.64
CA THR A 10 4.33 -5.49 -7.62
C THR A 10 4.66 -6.57 -6.59
N LEU A 11 3.72 -7.47 -6.27
CA LEU A 11 3.91 -8.54 -5.29
C LEU A 11 4.92 -9.61 -5.73
N TYR A 12 5.35 -9.62 -6.99
CA TYR A 12 6.43 -10.50 -7.47
C TYR A 12 7.81 -9.84 -7.39
N GLY A 13 7.88 -8.58 -6.99
CA GLY A 13 9.13 -7.85 -6.83
C GLY A 13 9.78 -8.10 -5.46
N PRO A 14 11.02 -7.62 -5.27
CA PRO A 14 11.66 -7.60 -3.96
C PRO A 14 10.83 -6.83 -2.92
N HIS A 15 10.91 -7.21 -1.65
CA HIS A 15 10.20 -6.54 -0.54
C HIS A 15 10.43 -5.03 -0.51
N ALA A 16 11.67 -4.59 -0.78
CA ALA A 16 12.00 -3.18 -0.88
C ALA A 16 11.18 -2.44 -1.96
N THR A 17 10.93 -3.09 -3.10
CA THR A 17 10.09 -2.56 -4.18
C THR A 17 8.63 -2.49 -3.76
N ILE A 18 8.11 -3.53 -3.08
CA ILE A 18 6.74 -3.54 -2.55
C ILE A 18 6.52 -2.35 -1.62
N ARG A 19 7.43 -2.15 -0.65
CA ARG A 19 7.37 -1.04 0.29
C ARG A 19 7.42 0.32 -0.41
N GLU A 20 8.34 0.49 -1.35
CA GLU A 20 8.49 1.75 -2.10
C GLU A 20 7.25 2.09 -2.94
N ARG A 21 6.70 1.11 -3.66
CA ARG A 21 5.47 1.31 -4.44
C ARG A 21 4.25 1.59 -3.56
N THR A 22 4.19 0.93 -2.40
CA THR A 22 3.15 1.19 -1.39
C THR A 22 3.24 2.62 -0.86
N ARG A 23 4.46 3.11 -0.56
CA ARG A 23 4.67 4.51 -0.15
C ARG A 23 4.20 5.48 -1.23
N GLN A 24 4.61 5.27 -2.48
CA GLN A 24 4.21 6.12 -3.60
C GLN A 24 2.69 6.18 -3.75
N MET A 25 2.00 5.04 -3.60
CA MET A 25 0.54 4.97 -3.63
C MET A 25 -0.07 5.80 -2.50
N LEU A 26 0.31 5.56 -1.24
CA LEU A 26 -0.26 6.24 -0.08
C LEU A 26 0.04 7.75 -0.07
N THR A 27 1.24 8.17 -0.47
CA THR A 27 1.59 9.60 -0.58
C THR A 27 0.75 10.30 -1.63
N ARG A 28 0.47 9.66 -2.77
CA ARG A 28 -0.41 10.25 -3.81
C ARG A 28 -1.84 10.44 -3.30
N PHE A 29 -2.35 9.49 -2.52
CA PHE A 29 -3.69 9.62 -1.93
C PHE A 29 -3.73 10.70 -0.84
N ALA A 30 -2.75 10.73 0.06
CA ALA A 30 -2.65 11.76 1.09
C ALA A 30 -2.51 13.19 0.50
N ALA A 31 -1.83 13.33 -0.64
CA ALA A 31 -1.75 14.60 -1.35
C ALA A 31 -3.10 15.06 -1.91
N HIS A 32 -4.06 14.15 -2.12
CA HIS A 32 -5.34 14.47 -2.72
C HIS A 32 -6.40 14.93 -1.70
N ASP A 33 -6.38 14.39 -0.48
CA ASP A 33 -7.36 14.67 0.58
C ASP A 33 -6.79 15.47 1.77
N GLY A 34 -5.47 15.75 1.75
CA GLY A 34 -4.75 16.52 2.76
C GLY A 34 -4.62 15.86 4.13
N GLN A 35 -5.17 14.66 4.34
CA GLN A 35 -5.26 14.00 5.64
C GLN A 35 -5.12 12.46 5.58
N GLY A 36 -4.99 11.87 4.38
CA GLY A 36 -5.03 10.43 4.15
C GLY A 36 -6.31 9.77 4.67
N GLN A 37 -7.44 10.49 4.66
CA GLN A 37 -8.72 10.07 5.21
C GLN A 37 -9.70 9.68 4.09
N GLY A 38 -10.36 8.54 4.26
CA GLY A 38 -11.28 8.03 3.24
C GLY A 38 -10.59 7.30 2.09
N HIS A 39 -9.35 6.85 2.28
CA HIS A 39 -8.66 5.90 1.40
C HIS A 39 -8.66 4.49 2.00
N ILE A 40 -9.02 3.49 1.18
CA ILE A 40 -8.89 2.07 1.49
C ILE A 40 -7.79 1.52 0.58
N ALA A 41 -6.62 1.23 1.17
CA ALA A 41 -5.53 0.59 0.43
C ALA A 41 -5.98 -0.77 -0.09
N ASN A 42 -5.84 -0.98 -1.39
CA ASN A 42 -6.17 -2.24 -2.05
C ASN A 42 -5.34 -2.40 -3.33
N LEU A 43 -5.30 -3.60 -3.87
CA LEU A 43 -4.78 -3.84 -5.20
C LEU A 43 -5.74 -3.24 -6.24
N GLY A 44 -5.21 -2.90 -7.42
CA GLY A 44 -6.00 -2.42 -8.55
C GLY A 44 -6.82 -3.52 -9.25
N HIS A 45 -6.44 -4.79 -9.05
CA HIS A 45 -7.09 -5.96 -9.62
C HIS A 45 -7.00 -7.14 -8.65
N GLY A 46 -7.64 -8.27 -9.01
CA GLY A 46 -7.51 -9.52 -8.26
C GLY A 46 -6.05 -9.98 -8.17
N MET A 47 -5.72 -10.58 -7.04
CA MET A 47 -4.42 -11.22 -6.82
C MET A 47 -4.29 -12.48 -7.67
N TYR A 48 -3.08 -12.74 -8.15
CA TYR A 48 -2.79 -13.96 -8.89
C TYR A 48 -2.63 -15.17 -7.94
N PRO A 49 -3.00 -16.39 -8.37
CA PRO A 49 -3.00 -17.57 -7.48
C PRO A 49 -1.63 -17.96 -6.93
N ASP A 50 -0.57 -17.60 -7.63
CA ASP A 50 0.82 -18.00 -7.42
C ASP A 50 1.68 -16.95 -6.68
N HIS A 51 1.05 -15.92 -6.11
CA HIS A 51 1.76 -14.93 -5.31
C HIS A 51 2.42 -15.55 -4.06
N ASP A 52 3.56 -15.00 -3.66
CA ASP A 52 4.21 -15.36 -2.40
C ASP A 52 3.47 -14.73 -1.21
N PRO A 53 2.99 -15.51 -0.22
CA PRO A 53 2.38 -14.98 1.00
C PRO A 53 3.29 -14.02 1.78
N GLU A 54 4.62 -14.16 1.67
CA GLU A 54 5.59 -13.24 2.27
C GLU A 54 5.47 -11.83 1.68
N ALA A 55 5.35 -11.73 0.36
CA ALA A 55 5.18 -10.47 -0.34
C ALA A 55 3.84 -9.79 0.03
N LEU A 56 2.78 -10.57 0.21
CA LEU A 56 1.50 -10.03 0.68
C LEU A 56 1.60 -9.46 2.10
N ARG A 57 2.31 -10.15 3.00
CA ARG A 57 2.55 -9.64 4.35
C ARG A 57 3.38 -8.37 4.33
N GLU A 58 4.42 -8.32 3.50
CA GLU A 58 5.24 -7.11 3.33
C GLU A 58 4.39 -5.92 2.87
N TYR A 59 3.48 -6.15 1.92
CA TYR A 59 2.52 -5.13 1.48
C TYR A 59 1.63 -4.64 2.62
N MET A 60 1.02 -5.56 3.39
CA MET A 60 0.16 -5.21 4.53
C MET A 60 0.91 -4.45 5.63
N ALA A 61 2.11 -4.91 5.99
CA ALA A 61 2.97 -4.25 6.96
C ALA A 61 3.35 -2.83 6.50
N SER A 62 3.77 -2.72 5.23
CA SER A 62 4.08 -1.43 4.60
C SER A 62 2.89 -0.46 4.64
N VAL A 63 1.67 -0.95 4.35
CA VAL A 63 0.46 -0.13 4.41
C VAL A 63 0.25 0.43 5.83
N HIS A 64 0.34 -0.40 6.86
CA HIS A 64 0.15 0.05 8.25
C HIS A 64 1.23 1.05 8.67
N ASP A 65 2.51 0.70 8.49
CA ASP A 65 3.62 1.53 8.93
C ASP A 65 3.62 2.91 8.26
N ILE A 66 3.47 2.94 6.93
CA ILE A 66 3.50 4.18 6.17
C ILE A 66 2.24 5.01 6.44
N SER A 67 1.07 4.37 6.61
CA SER A 67 -0.15 5.10 6.94
C SER A 67 -0.07 5.75 8.32
N THR A 68 0.55 5.08 9.29
CA THR A 68 0.79 5.66 10.62
C THR A 68 1.75 6.86 10.54
N GLU A 69 2.86 6.72 9.81
CA GLU A 69 3.82 7.81 9.55
C GLU A 69 3.14 9.03 8.91
N LEU A 70 2.38 8.82 7.83
CA LEU A 70 1.71 9.91 7.10
C LEU A 70 0.62 10.62 7.92
N ARG A 71 0.00 9.92 8.88
CA ARG A 71 -1.02 10.49 9.77
C ARG A 71 -0.42 11.15 11.02
N GLY A 72 0.90 11.07 11.23
CA GLY A 72 1.58 11.61 12.41
C GLY A 72 1.11 11.00 13.72
N ARG A 73 0.61 9.75 13.71
CA ARG A 73 0.17 9.04 14.92
C ARG A 73 1.35 8.21 15.47
N PRO A 74 1.61 8.20 16.79
CA PRO A 74 2.53 7.22 17.37
C PRO A 74 1.90 5.81 17.26
N GLN A 75 2.74 4.81 16.97
CA GLN A 75 2.36 3.38 16.93
C GLN A 75 1.98 2.88 18.33
#